data_AF-A0A941Q3J3-F1
#
_entry.id   AF-A0A941Q3J3-F1
#
_cell.length_a   1.000
_cell.length_b   1.000
_cell.length_c   1.000
_cell.angle_alpha   90.00
_cell.angle_beta   90.00
_cell.angle_gamma   90.00
#
_symmetry.space_group_name_H-M   'P 1'
#
loop_
_entity.id
_entity.type
_entity.pdbx_description
1 polymer ?
#
loop_
_entity_poly.entity_id
_entity_poly.type
_entity_poly.pdbx_seq_one_letter_code
_entity_poly.pdbx_strand_id
1 'polypeptide(L)'
;MRRHLAALLIAALAWLAAASSAFALDTSAGGAAALRAKRGELQAALRDSAFGEPLVIEVKESPDRIAGEVYAELPYAFAVVGAALRTPAALCELLFLHLNVHGCAPREANLLEVLAGPKKSGGAGMTAQMRYSVRIEADAPEHLRVVLAAPTGPLSTTDYRMVFEAVPLDEGRSFVHFGYAHGTGLLARMAMQAYLATAGRDKIGFTLTGRDAEGRPQYVRGERGSLERNVMRYYLALQAHCRERGGTPEERQQARLRTWFALTERHAAQLHEYSLDEYLSEKRRDLARIAAQK
;
A
#
# COMPACT_ATOMS: atom_id res chain seq x y z
N MET A 1 -42.93 -41.67 -37.04
CA MET A 1 -41.89 -42.65 -36.69
C MET A 1 -40.54 -41.96 -36.89
N ARG A 2 -39.97 -41.34 -35.85
CA ARG A 2 -39.00 -41.92 -34.89
C ARG A 2 -37.61 -42.12 -35.53
N ARG A 3 -36.62 -41.46 -34.89
CA ARG A 3 -35.15 -41.61 -35.00
C ARG A 3 -34.58 -40.79 -36.16
N HIS A 4 -33.77 -39.74 -35.97
CA HIS A 4 -32.58 -39.68 -35.11
C HIS A 4 -32.33 -38.24 -34.59
N LEU A 5 -32.73 -37.99 -33.33
CA LEU A 5 -32.02 -37.05 -32.46
C LEU A 5 -30.79 -37.81 -31.93
N ALA A 6 -29.58 -37.45 -32.36
CA ALA A 6 -28.31 -37.67 -31.65
C ALA A 6 -27.13 -37.37 -32.60
N ALA A 7 -26.84 -36.09 -32.83
CA ALA A 7 -25.51 -35.63 -33.22
C ALA A 7 -25.41 -34.14 -32.86
N LEU A 8 -25.65 -33.87 -31.59
CA LEU A 8 -25.49 -32.58 -30.94
C LEU A 8 -24.02 -32.39 -30.55
N LEU A 9 -23.56 -31.15 -30.73
CA LEU A 9 -22.65 -30.46 -29.81
C LEU A 9 -21.18 -30.88 -29.77
N ILE A 10 -20.43 -30.78 -30.88
CA ILE A 10 -18.98 -30.57 -30.82
C ILE A 10 -18.55 -29.65 -31.96
N ALA A 11 -18.50 -28.33 -31.73
CA ALA A 11 -17.64 -27.34 -32.43
C ALA A 11 -18.20 -25.90 -32.31
N ALA A 12 -18.27 -25.36 -31.09
CA ALA A 12 -18.39 -23.91 -30.88
C ALA A 12 -17.99 -23.55 -29.43
N LEU A 13 -16.82 -24.02 -28.99
CA LEU A 13 -16.22 -23.68 -27.69
C LEU A 13 -14.76 -23.31 -27.90
N ALA A 14 -14.54 -22.28 -28.72
CA ALA A 14 -13.26 -21.62 -28.83
C ALA A 14 -13.56 -20.17 -29.19
N TRP A 15 -13.77 -19.35 -28.16
CA TRP A 15 -13.59 -17.88 -28.09
C TRP A 15 -14.35 -17.31 -26.89
N LEU A 16 -14.02 -17.82 -25.70
CA LEU A 16 -14.09 -17.07 -24.46
C LEU A 16 -12.84 -17.45 -23.67
N ALA A 17 -11.69 -16.95 -24.14
CA ALA A 17 -10.61 -16.67 -23.22
C ALA A 17 -11.12 -15.52 -22.34
N ALA A 18 -11.85 -15.89 -21.28
CA ALA A 18 -12.09 -14.99 -20.18
C ALA A 18 -10.70 -14.55 -19.72
N ALA A 19 -10.38 -13.28 -19.97
CA ALA A 19 -9.38 -12.56 -19.22
C ALA A 19 -9.88 -12.54 -17.77
N SER A 20 -9.67 -13.63 -17.07
CA SER A 20 -9.65 -13.65 -15.61
C SER A 20 -8.48 -12.75 -15.25
N SER A 21 -8.78 -11.47 -15.02
CA SER A 21 -7.87 -10.52 -14.41
C SER A 21 -7.50 -11.06 -13.04
N ALA A 22 -6.51 -11.96 -13.01
CA ALA A 22 -5.94 -12.46 -11.79
C ALA A 22 -5.42 -11.23 -11.03
N PHE A 23 -5.90 -11.07 -9.80
CA PHE A 23 -5.35 -10.13 -8.83
C PHE A 23 -3.93 -10.59 -8.46
N ALA A 24 -2.99 -10.38 -9.37
CA ALA A 24 -1.64 -10.87 -9.26
C ALA A 24 -0.76 -9.85 -8.54
N LEU A 25 -0.95 -9.70 -7.24
CA LEU A 25 0.22 -9.40 -6.39
C LEU A 25 1.12 -10.65 -6.26
N ASP A 26 0.59 -11.83 -6.60
CA ASP A 26 1.12 -13.16 -6.25
C ASP A 26 2.12 -13.79 -7.21
N THR A 27 2.44 -13.20 -8.37
CA THR A 27 3.35 -13.86 -9.31
C THR A 27 4.60 -13.04 -9.59
N SER A 28 5.67 -13.43 -8.90
CA SER A 28 7.08 -13.09 -9.18
C SER A 28 7.62 -13.75 -10.46
N ALA A 29 6.75 -14.14 -11.41
CA ALA A 29 7.09 -15.01 -12.54
C ALA A 29 8.11 -14.44 -13.55
N GLY A 30 8.72 -13.28 -13.25
CA GLY A 30 9.91 -12.79 -13.94
C GLY A 30 10.86 -11.94 -13.08
N GLY A 31 10.75 -11.95 -11.74
CA GLY A 31 11.63 -11.24 -10.82
C GLY A 31 11.96 -9.79 -11.23
N ALA A 32 13.23 -9.40 -11.16
CA ALA A 32 13.67 -8.08 -11.60
C ALA A 32 13.39 -7.76 -13.08
N ALA A 33 13.39 -8.75 -13.97
CA ALA A 33 13.09 -8.53 -15.38
C ALA A 33 11.62 -8.13 -15.58
N ALA A 34 10.69 -8.76 -14.86
CA ALA A 34 9.27 -8.38 -14.86
C ALA A 34 9.06 -6.97 -14.34
N LEU A 35 9.71 -6.59 -13.23
CA LEU A 35 9.57 -5.24 -12.68
C LEU A 35 10.15 -4.18 -13.64
N ARG A 36 11.27 -4.47 -14.33
CA ARG A 36 11.81 -3.58 -15.38
C ARG A 36 10.91 -3.51 -16.61
N ALA A 37 10.29 -4.61 -17.03
CA ALA A 37 9.33 -4.61 -18.12
C ALA A 37 8.10 -3.75 -17.78
N LYS A 38 7.55 -3.89 -16.57
CA LYS A 38 6.46 -3.07 -16.06
C LYS A 38 6.82 -1.57 -16.04
N ARG A 39 8.06 -1.22 -15.68
CA ARG A 39 8.55 0.17 -15.85
C ARG A 39 8.48 0.64 -17.29
N GLY A 40 8.93 -0.20 -18.23
CA GLY A 40 8.88 0.09 -19.66
C GLY A 40 7.46 0.37 -20.16
N GLU A 41 6.49 -0.44 -19.72
CA GLU A 41 5.06 -0.24 -19.99
C GLU A 41 4.54 1.08 -19.41
N LEU A 42 4.94 1.42 -18.19
CA LEU A 42 4.50 2.62 -17.49
C LEU A 42 5.31 3.87 -17.85
N GLN A 43 6.31 3.79 -18.72
CA GLN A 43 7.29 4.87 -18.92
C GLN A 43 6.68 6.20 -19.38
N ALA A 44 5.58 6.16 -20.14
CA ALA A 44 4.85 7.38 -20.51
C ALA A 44 4.11 7.97 -19.30
N ALA A 45 3.33 7.15 -18.58
CA ALA A 45 2.58 7.58 -17.40
C ALA A 45 3.49 8.07 -16.25
N LEU A 46 4.67 7.47 -16.09
CA LEU A 46 5.69 7.93 -15.13
C LEU A 46 6.24 9.31 -15.52
N ARG A 47 6.42 9.59 -16.81
CA ARG A 47 6.90 10.90 -17.28
C ARG A 47 5.85 11.99 -17.14
N ASP A 48 4.60 11.68 -17.46
CA ASP A 48 3.47 12.62 -17.43
C ASP A 48 2.75 12.63 -16.06
N SER A 49 3.44 12.17 -15.02
CA SER A 49 2.86 11.97 -13.70
C SER A 49 2.38 13.28 -13.08
N ALA A 50 1.10 13.32 -12.73
CA ALA A 50 0.46 14.48 -12.08
C ALA A 50 0.88 14.68 -10.60
N PHE A 51 1.71 13.78 -10.07
CA PHE A 51 2.13 13.78 -8.67
C PHE A 51 3.36 14.68 -8.40
N GLY A 52 3.97 15.23 -9.45
CA GLY A 52 5.20 16.03 -9.35
C GLY A 52 6.48 15.20 -9.20
N GLU A 53 6.35 13.88 -9.31
CA GLU A 53 7.45 12.91 -9.31
C GLU A 53 7.01 11.67 -10.12
N PRO A 54 7.95 10.85 -10.66
CA PRO A 54 7.59 9.74 -11.55
C PRO A 54 6.90 8.61 -10.79
N LEU A 55 5.57 8.68 -10.71
CA LEU A 55 4.74 7.76 -9.95
C LEU A 55 3.42 7.44 -10.67
N VAL A 56 2.99 6.19 -10.57
CA VAL A 56 1.70 5.67 -11.03
C VAL A 56 1.02 4.94 -9.88
N ILE A 57 -0.28 5.15 -9.71
CA ILE A 57 -1.14 4.39 -8.79
C ILE A 57 -2.12 3.57 -9.62
N GLU A 58 -2.22 2.28 -9.34
CA GLU A 58 -3.21 1.38 -9.92
C GLU A 58 -4.04 0.76 -8.80
N VAL A 59 -5.37 0.73 -8.95
CA VAL A 59 -6.27 0.01 -8.03
C VAL A 59 -7.14 -0.94 -8.83
N LYS A 60 -7.20 -2.19 -8.37
CA LYS A 60 -8.08 -3.25 -8.87
C LYS A 60 -9.06 -3.59 -7.75
N GLU A 61 -10.31 -3.83 -8.11
CA GLU A 61 -11.39 -4.19 -7.18
C GLU A 61 -12.23 -5.33 -7.75
N SER A 62 -12.45 -6.37 -6.93
CA SER A 62 -13.42 -7.46 -7.14
C SER A 62 -14.39 -7.51 -5.96
N PRO A 63 -15.50 -8.25 -6.05
CA PRO A 63 -16.50 -8.30 -4.96
C PRO A 63 -15.96 -8.75 -3.59
N ASP A 64 -14.87 -9.51 -3.59
CA ASP A 64 -14.29 -10.19 -2.44
C ASP A 64 -12.83 -9.81 -2.17
N ARG A 65 -12.21 -8.97 -3.02
CA ARG A 65 -10.81 -8.57 -2.88
C ARG A 65 -10.58 -7.18 -3.44
N ILE A 66 -9.71 -6.43 -2.80
CA ILE A 66 -9.23 -5.15 -3.34
C ILE A 66 -7.71 -5.09 -3.26
N ALA A 67 -7.09 -4.50 -4.28
CA ALA A 67 -5.65 -4.35 -4.38
C ALA A 67 -5.28 -2.96 -4.92
N GLY A 68 -4.31 -2.33 -4.28
CA GLY A 68 -3.74 -1.05 -4.69
C GLY A 68 -2.24 -1.19 -4.83
N GLU A 69 -1.71 -0.56 -5.86
CA GLU A 69 -0.30 -0.65 -6.23
C GLU A 69 0.22 0.76 -6.54
N VAL A 70 1.47 1.01 -6.15
CA VAL A 70 2.25 2.19 -6.52
C VAL A 70 3.50 1.73 -7.22
N TYR A 71 3.77 2.28 -8.39
CA TYR A 71 5.02 2.11 -9.13
C TYR A 71 5.70 3.48 -9.23
N ALA A 72 6.96 3.57 -8.85
CA ALA A 72 7.65 4.86 -8.81
C ALA A 72 9.16 4.79 -9.07
N GLU A 73 9.72 5.84 -9.67
CA GLU A 73 11.16 6.06 -9.70
C GLU A 73 11.58 6.90 -8.50
N LEU A 74 12.35 6.32 -7.59
CA LEU A 74 12.86 7.01 -6.41
C LEU A 74 14.23 7.64 -6.68
N PRO A 75 14.48 8.88 -6.21
CA PRO A 75 15.78 9.53 -6.26
C PRO A 75 16.73 9.00 -5.16
N TYR A 76 16.69 7.69 -4.91
CA TYR A 76 17.54 7.01 -3.93
C TYR A 76 18.14 5.76 -4.55
N ALA A 77 19.43 5.56 -4.29
CA ALA A 77 20.15 4.37 -4.71
C ALA A 77 19.48 3.09 -4.16
N PHE A 78 19.55 1.99 -4.91
CA PHE A 78 18.94 0.72 -4.53
C PHE A 78 19.37 0.23 -3.14
N ALA A 79 20.62 0.44 -2.74
CA ALA A 79 21.11 0.09 -1.40
C ALA A 79 20.38 0.85 -0.28
N VAL A 80 20.01 2.12 -0.52
CA VAL A 80 19.26 2.96 0.43
C VAL A 80 17.83 2.43 0.59
N VAL A 81 17.15 2.15 -0.52
CA VAL A 81 15.81 1.57 -0.50
C VAL A 81 15.82 0.20 0.17
N GLY A 82 16.81 -0.64 -0.13
CA GLY A 82 16.91 -1.96 0.47
C GLY A 82 17.15 -1.93 1.98
N ALA A 83 17.92 -0.96 2.50
CA ALA A 83 18.10 -0.79 3.94
C ALA A 83 16.78 -0.48 4.69
N ALA A 84 15.81 0.16 4.03
CA ALA A 84 14.49 0.42 4.60
C ALA A 84 13.59 -0.82 4.69
N LEU A 85 13.92 -1.89 3.97
CA LEU A 85 13.00 -3.01 3.71
C LEU A 85 13.53 -4.37 4.21
N ARG A 86 14.85 -4.54 4.34
CA ARG A 86 15.48 -5.84 4.63
C ARG A 86 15.30 -6.37 6.04
N THR A 87 14.98 -5.51 7.02
CA THR A 87 14.89 -5.95 8.42
C THR A 87 13.50 -5.71 8.99
N PRO A 88 13.01 -6.61 9.86
CA PRO A 88 11.78 -6.38 10.62
C PRO A 88 11.75 -5.04 11.37
N ALA A 89 12.90 -4.61 11.92
CA ALA A 89 13.02 -3.32 12.59
C ALA A 89 12.81 -2.15 11.62
N ALA A 90 13.49 -2.14 10.46
CA ALA A 90 13.34 -1.08 9.47
C ALA A 90 11.92 -1.02 8.88
N LEU A 91 11.31 -2.18 8.63
CA LEU A 91 9.90 -2.27 8.22
C LEU A 91 8.99 -1.65 9.28
N CYS A 92 9.22 -1.92 10.57
CA CYS A 92 8.45 -1.28 11.63
C CYS A 92 8.65 0.24 11.70
N GLU A 93 9.87 0.74 11.56
CA GLU A 93 10.14 2.18 11.49
C GLU A 93 9.36 2.85 10.35
N LEU A 94 9.27 2.19 9.18
CA LEU A 94 8.51 2.64 8.02
C LEU A 94 7.00 2.59 8.25
N LEU A 95 6.47 1.42 8.65
CA LEU A 95 5.03 1.22 8.85
C LEU A 95 4.48 2.15 9.95
N PHE A 96 5.27 2.40 10.99
CA PHE A 96 4.90 3.30 12.09
C PHE A 96 4.71 4.76 11.66
N LEU A 97 5.22 5.19 10.50
CA LEU A 97 4.97 6.54 9.99
C LEU A 97 3.50 6.76 9.62
N HIS A 98 2.79 5.70 9.20
CA HIS A 98 1.40 5.80 8.78
C HIS A 98 0.48 6.25 9.94
N LEU A 99 -0.42 7.21 9.68
CA LEU A 99 -1.29 7.80 10.72
C LEU A 99 -2.18 6.79 11.46
N ASN A 100 -2.57 5.68 10.82
CA ASN A 100 -3.39 4.61 11.41
C ASN A 100 -2.56 3.52 12.12
N VAL A 101 -1.24 3.65 12.21
CA VAL A 101 -0.38 2.66 12.90
C VAL A 101 0.05 3.23 14.24
N HIS A 102 -0.42 2.61 15.33
CA HIS A 102 -0.16 3.02 16.71
C HIS A 102 1.00 2.26 17.36
N GLY A 103 1.47 1.20 16.70
CA GLY A 103 2.69 0.52 17.11
C GLY A 103 3.10 -0.52 16.09
N CYS A 104 4.40 -0.76 16.00
CA CYS A 104 4.95 -1.89 15.29
C CYS A 104 6.11 -2.43 16.11
N ALA A 105 6.15 -3.74 16.29
CA ALA A 105 7.27 -4.37 16.96
C ALA A 105 7.67 -5.67 16.26
N PRO A 106 8.97 -5.87 15.99
CA PRO A 106 9.46 -7.16 15.55
C PRO A 106 9.30 -8.19 16.68
N ARG A 107 8.99 -9.41 16.30
CA ARG A 107 8.93 -10.61 17.14
C ARG A 107 9.86 -11.67 16.56
N GLU A 108 9.97 -12.78 17.28
CA GLU A 108 10.74 -13.94 16.83
C GLU A 108 10.25 -14.44 15.46
N ALA A 109 11.14 -15.12 14.73
CA ALA A 109 10.83 -15.81 13.47
C ALA A 109 10.19 -14.95 12.36
N ASN A 110 10.76 -13.77 12.07
CA ASN A 110 10.32 -12.88 10.99
C ASN A 110 8.85 -12.44 11.09
N LEU A 111 8.37 -12.20 12.32
CA LEU A 111 7.01 -11.75 12.56
C LEU A 111 7.00 -10.26 12.96
N LEU A 112 6.06 -9.49 12.44
CA LEU A 112 5.73 -8.14 12.90
C LEU A 112 4.39 -8.14 13.60
N GLU A 113 4.32 -7.55 14.78
CA GLU A 113 3.06 -7.17 15.40
C GLU A 113 2.81 -5.69 15.16
N VAL A 114 1.71 -5.40 14.46
CA VAL A 114 1.31 -4.04 14.08
C VAL A 114 -0.02 -3.74 14.79
N LEU A 115 -0.03 -2.72 15.64
CA LEU A 115 -1.25 -2.19 16.21
C LEU A 115 -1.78 -1.10 15.29
N ALA A 116 -2.93 -1.33 14.66
CA ALA A 116 -3.55 -0.41 13.72
C ALA A 116 -4.94 0.02 14.18
N GLY A 117 -5.34 1.24 13.91
CA GLY A 117 -6.64 1.77 14.31
C GLY A 117 -6.94 3.13 13.68
N PRO A 118 -8.17 3.63 13.81
CA PRO A 118 -8.51 4.96 13.34
C PRO A 118 -7.86 6.02 14.22
N LYS A 119 -7.62 7.18 13.63
CA LYS A 119 -7.19 8.41 14.29
C LYS A 119 -7.86 8.66 15.65
N LYS A 120 -7.10 9.18 16.62
CA LYS A 120 -7.57 9.49 17.99
C LYS A 120 -8.09 8.26 18.75
N SER A 121 -7.81 7.02 18.29
CA SER A 121 -8.14 5.79 19.02
C SER A 121 -7.20 5.62 20.23
N GLY A 122 -7.46 6.38 21.29
CA GLY A 122 -6.87 6.15 22.62
C GLY A 122 -7.67 5.18 23.49
N GLY A 123 -8.86 4.76 23.04
CA GLY A 123 -9.76 3.86 23.77
C GLY A 123 -9.53 2.38 23.45
N ALA A 124 -9.70 1.52 24.45
CA ALA A 124 -9.74 0.08 24.28
C ALA A 124 -10.85 -0.33 23.29
N GLY A 125 -10.55 -1.23 22.34
CA GLY A 125 -11.52 -1.76 21.37
C GLY A 125 -11.56 -1.05 20.00
N MET A 126 -10.84 0.06 19.80
CA MET A 126 -10.77 0.75 18.50
C MET A 126 -9.51 0.41 17.69
N THR A 127 -8.52 -0.23 18.30
CA THR A 127 -7.32 -0.71 17.63
C THR A 127 -7.37 -2.23 17.47
N ALA A 128 -6.73 -2.73 16.42
CA ALA A 128 -6.58 -4.14 16.11
C ALA A 128 -5.11 -4.49 15.98
N GLN A 129 -4.72 -5.63 16.56
CA GLN A 129 -3.38 -6.17 16.44
C GLN A 129 -3.32 -7.11 15.24
N MET A 130 -2.52 -6.71 14.26
CA MET A 130 -2.20 -7.48 13.06
C MET A 130 -0.87 -8.20 13.25
N ARG A 131 -0.81 -9.48 12.86
CA ARG A 131 0.42 -10.29 12.89
C ARG A 131 0.85 -10.60 11.45
N TYR A 132 1.87 -9.91 10.98
CA TYR A 132 2.42 -10.09 9.62
C TYR A 132 3.64 -10.99 9.66
N SER A 133 3.61 -12.08 8.90
CA SER A 133 4.81 -12.82 8.53
C SER A 133 5.60 -12.03 7.48
N VAL A 134 6.91 -11.88 7.68
CA VAL A 134 7.84 -11.23 6.75
C VAL A 134 8.56 -12.30 5.96
N ARG A 135 8.50 -12.22 4.64
CA ARG A 135 9.26 -13.08 3.72
C ARG A 135 10.09 -12.21 2.79
N ILE A 136 11.38 -12.47 2.76
CA ILE A 136 12.28 -11.91 1.73
C ILE A 136 12.28 -12.93 0.59
N GLU A 137 11.54 -12.64 -0.47
CA GLU A 137 11.38 -13.53 -1.62
C GLU A 137 12.54 -13.40 -2.63
N ALA A 138 13.24 -12.26 -2.61
CA ALA A 138 14.48 -12.04 -3.35
C ALA A 138 15.36 -11.02 -2.61
N ASP A 139 16.66 -11.28 -2.50
CA ASP A 139 17.67 -10.33 -2.01
C ASP A 139 18.97 -10.51 -2.81
N ALA A 140 19.05 -9.81 -3.93
CA ALA A 140 20.16 -9.82 -4.87
C ALA A 140 20.61 -8.37 -5.17
N PRO A 141 21.84 -8.16 -5.70
CA PRO A 141 22.34 -6.82 -6.02
C PRO A 141 21.44 -6.02 -6.96
N GLU A 142 20.70 -6.70 -7.83
CA GLU A 142 19.80 -6.11 -8.82
C GLU A 142 18.31 -6.29 -8.53
N HIS A 143 17.92 -6.86 -7.38
CA HIS A 143 16.54 -7.15 -7.04
C HIS A 143 16.32 -7.33 -5.53
N LEU A 144 15.35 -6.62 -4.97
CA LEU A 144 14.83 -6.90 -3.64
C LEU A 144 13.32 -7.08 -3.73
N ARG A 145 12.79 -8.12 -3.08
CA ARG A 145 11.36 -8.32 -2.92
C ARG A 145 11.05 -8.81 -1.51
N VAL A 146 10.24 -8.04 -0.79
CA VAL A 146 9.81 -8.30 0.57
C VAL A 146 8.29 -8.35 0.63
N VAL A 147 7.74 -9.41 1.20
CA VAL A 147 6.30 -9.64 1.34
C VAL A 147 5.94 -9.75 2.80
N LEU A 148 4.97 -8.94 3.22
CA LEU A 148 4.33 -9.01 4.53
C LEU A 148 2.95 -9.62 4.34
N ALA A 149 2.69 -10.76 4.99
CA ALA A 149 1.42 -11.47 4.86
C ALA A 149 0.76 -11.73 6.21
N ALA A 150 -0.54 -11.44 6.30
CA ALA A 150 -1.37 -11.80 7.45
C ALA A 150 -2.66 -12.50 6.96
N PRO A 151 -2.99 -13.69 7.47
CA PRO A 151 -4.14 -14.45 6.99
C PRO A 151 -5.48 -13.81 7.36
N THR A 152 -5.51 -13.05 8.45
CA THR A 152 -6.71 -12.40 8.97
C THR A 152 -6.43 -10.96 9.36
N GLY A 153 -7.47 -10.14 9.35
CA GLY A 153 -7.44 -8.79 9.89
C GLY A 153 -8.78 -8.36 10.49
N PRO A 154 -8.96 -7.06 10.76
CA PRO A 154 -10.11 -6.56 11.50
C PRO A 154 -11.39 -6.71 10.67
N LEU A 155 -12.54 -6.83 11.35
CA LEU A 155 -13.86 -6.80 10.70
C LEU A 155 -14.04 -7.89 9.61
N SER A 156 -13.43 -9.06 9.78
CA SER A 156 -13.50 -10.19 8.83
C SER A 156 -12.86 -9.90 7.47
N THR A 157 -11.83 -9.07 7.44
CA THR A 157 -10.88 -9.00 6.31
C THR A 157 -9.87 -10.14 6.39
N THR A 158 -9.36 -10.58 5.24
CA THR A 158 -8.46 -11.74 5.15
C THR A 158 -7.31 -11.49 4.18
N ASP A 159 -6.34 -12.40 4.16
CA ASP A 159 -5.33 -12.49 3.09
C ASP A 159 -4.61 -11.16 2.80
N TYR A 160 -4.28 -10.44 3.88
CA TYR A 160 -3.52 -9.21 3.76
C TYR A 160 -2.16 -9.49 3.18
N ARG A 161 -1.77 -8.69 2.21
CA ARG A 161 -0.48 -8.79 1.55
C ARG A 161 0.05 -7.40 1.26
N MET A 162 1.18 -7.04 1.87
CA MET A 162 1.98 -5.89 1.47
C MET A 162 3.22 -6.37 0.75
N VAL A 163 3.54 -5.75 -0.38
CA VAL A 163 4.72 -6.08 -1.19
C VAL A 163 5.56 -4.83 -1.31
N PHE A 164 6.84 -4.94 -0.98
CA PHE A 164 7.84 -3.95 -1.33
C PHE A 164 8.83 -4.60 -2.28
N GLU A 165 8.99 -4.03 -3.46
CA GLU A 165 9.89 -4.55 -4.47
C GLU A 165 10.71 -3.41 -5.08
N ALA A 166 11.99 -3.65 -5.36
CA ALA A 166 12.88 -2.65 -5.89
C ALA A 166 13.91 -3.26 -6.86
N VAL A 167 14.29 -2.47 -7.86
CA VAL A 167 15.42 -2.73 -8.77
C VAL A 167 16.24 -1.45 -8.93
N PRO A 168 17.57 -1.53 -9.13
CA PRO A 168 18.38 -0.36 -9.46
C PRO A 168 18.04 0.16 -10.87
N LEU A 169 18.08 1.48 -11.02
CA LEU A 169 18.02 2.16 -12.32
C LEU A 169 19.40 2.67 -12.75
N ASP A 170 20.06 3.37 -11.85
CA ASP A 170 21.44 3.85 -11.96
C ASP A 170 22.05 3.98 -10.56
N GLU A 171 23.22 4.62 -10.43
CA GLU A 171 23.92 4.78 -9.16
C GLU A 171 23.10 5.50 -8.07
N GLY A 172 22.22 6.42 -8.48
CA GLY A 172 21.47 7.29 -7.56
C GLY A 172 19.98 6.99 -7.47
N ARG A 173 19.44 6.12 -8.33
CA ARG A 173 18.00 5.90 -8.47
C ARG A 173 17.60 4.43 -8.47
N SER A 174 16.36 4.20 -8.09
CA SER A 174 15.74 2.88 -8.09
C SER A 174 14.31 2.96 -8.58
N PHE A 175 13.82 1.86 -9.14
CA PHE A 175 12.41 1.70 -9.47
C PHE A 175 11.79 0.78 -8.45
N VAL A 176 10.69 1.22 -7.85
CA VAL A 176 10.02 0.53 -6.76
C VAL A 176 8.58 0.21 -7.11
N HIS A 177 8.11 -0.88 -6.54
CA HIS A 177 6.72 -1.27 -6.49
C HIS A 177 6.32 -1.46 -5.03
N PHE A 178 5.25 -0.76 -4.61
CA PHE A 178 4.54 -1.04 -3.38
C PHE A 178 3.15 -1.57 -3.71
N GLY A 179 2.82 -2.78 -3.26
CA GLY A 179 1.51 -3.38 -3.41
C GLY A 179 0.84 -3.61 -2.06
N TYR A 180 -0.46 -3.43 -1.98
CA TYR A 180 -1.28 -3.73 -0.80
C TYR A 180 -2.61 -4.34 -1.25
N ALA A 181 -2.95 -5.52 -0.73
CA ALA A 181 -4.26 -6.12 -0.95
C ALA A 181 -4.78 -6.81 0.30
N HIS A 182 -6.10 -7.01 0.33
CA HIS A 182 -6.77 -7.91 1.27
C HIS A 182 -8.06 -8.46 0.63
N GLY A 183 -8.51 -9.59 1.15
CA GLY A 183 -9.87 -10.07 0.98
C GLY A 183 -10.86 -9.26 1.81
N THR A 184 -12.08 -9.08 1.29
CA THR A 184 -13.13 -8.27 1.91
C THR A 184 -14.36 -9.13 2.21
N GLY A 185 -14.49 -9.53 3.49
CA GLY A 185 -15.66 -10.24 4.00
C GLY A 185 -16.90 -9.35 4.15
N LEU A 186 -18.04 -9.97 4.52
CA LEU A 186 -19.33 -9.27 4.63
C LEU A 186 -19.30 -8.13 5.67
N LEU A 187 -18.74 -8.38 6.85
CA LEU A 187 -18.66 -7.39 7.92
C LEU A 187 -17.78 -6.19 7.51
N ALA A 188 -16.66 -6.44 6.83
CA ALA A 188 -15.78 -5.41 6.30
C ALA A 188 -16.51 -4.53 5.27
N ARG A 189 -17.28 -5.13 4.36
CA ARG A 189 -18.10 -4.39 3.38
C ARG A 189 -19.11 -3.49 4.06
N MET A 190 -19.84 -4.00 5.05
CA MET A 190 -20.81 -3.20 5.80
C MET A 190 -20.15 -2.04 6.55
N ALA A 191 -19.01 -2.31 7.21
CA ALA A 191 -18.26 -1.27 7.91
C ALA A 191 -17.71 -0.20 6.95
N MET A 192 -17.20 -0.61 5.79
CA MET A 192 -16.74 0.30 4.75
C MET A 192 -17.89 1.18 4.23
N GLN A 193 -19.07 0.61 3.97
CA GLN A 193 -20.26 1.37 3.58
C GLN A 193 -20.67 2.39 4.66
N ALA A 194 -20.66 2.00 5.93
CA ALA A 194 -20.96 2.92 7.04
C ALA A 194 -19.93 4.05 7.15
N TYR A 195 -18.64 3.74 6.97
CA TYR A 195 -17.57 4.74 6.92
C TYR A 195 -17.77 5.71 5.75
N LEU A 196 -18.02 5.20 4.55
CA LEU A 196 -18.23 6.00 3.33
C LEU A 196 -19.53 6.81 3.38
N ALA A 197 -20.53 6.36 4.15
CA ALA A 197 -21.72 7.15 4.42
C ALA A 197 -21.47 8.32 5.39
N THR A 198 -20.35 8.32 6.12
CA THR A 198 -20.04 9.30 7.18
C THR A 198 -18.67 9.97 6.95
N ALA A 199 -17.66 9.63 7.74
CA ALA A 199 -16.33 10.26 7.74
C ALA A 199 -15.55 10.07 6.42
N GLY A 200 -15.95 9.10 5.60
CA GLY A 200 -15.39 8.80 4.29
C GLY A 200 -16.09 9.47 3.11
N ARG A 201 -17.27 10.09 3.31
CA ARG A 201 -18.16 10.54 2.22
C ARG A 201 -17.50 11.48 1.22
N ASP A 202 -16.75 12.43 1.75
CA ASP A 202 -16.10 13.47 0.94
C ASP A 202 -14.63 13.16 0.66
N LYS A 203 -14.17 11.95 1.04
CA LYS A 203 -12.79 11.53 0.78
C LYS A 203 -12.62 11.14 -0.67
N ILE A 204 -11.61 11.74 -1.29
CA ILE A 204 -11.22 11.52 -2.68
C ILE A 204 -9.86 10.82 -2.75
N GLY A 205 -9.69 9.97 -3.76
CA GLY A 205 -8.41 9.42 -4.18
C GLY A 205 -7.69 10.34 -5.16
N PHE A 206 -6.81 9.76 -5.96
CA PHE A 206 -5.92 10.42 -6.91
C PHE A 206 -6.32 10.20 -8.36
N THR A 207 -6.94 9.07 -8.69
CA THR A 207 -7.36 8.79 -10.07
C THR A 207 -8.47 9.74 -10.51
N LEU A 208 -8.26 10.41 -11.64
CA LEU A 208 -9.29 11.20 -12.31
C LEU A 208 -10.32 10.27 -12.96
N THR A 209 -11.59 10.42 -12.60
CA THR A 209 -12.70 9.68 -13.20
C THR A 209 -13.46 10.48 -14.24
N GLY A 210 -13.17 11.78 -14.34
CA GLY A 210 -13.78 12.68 -15.30
C GLY A 210 -13.64 14.14 -14.90
N ARG A 211 -14.50 14.98 -15.48
CA ARG A 211 -14.68 16.37 -15.11
C ARG A 211 -16.17 16.63 -14.91
N ASP A 212 -16.51 17.54 -14.00
CA ASP A 212 -17.90 17.98 -13.83
C ASP A 212 -18.34 18.96 -14.95
N ALA A 213 -19.58 19.43 -14.88
CA ALA A 213 -20.15 20.35 -15.86
C ALA A 213 -19.39 21.69 -15.94
N GLU A 214 -18.69 22.08 -14.87
CA GLU A 214 -17.84 23.26 -14.80
C GLU A 214 -16.38 22.98 -15.20
N GLY A 215 -16.07 21.77 -15.67
CA GLY A 215 -14.74 21.35 -16.10
C GLY A 215 -13.76 21.03 -14.97
N ARG A 216 -14.21 21.03 -13.71
CA ARG A 216 -13.36 20.71 -12.54
C ARG A 216 -13.09 19.21 -12.48
N PRO A 217 -11.87 18.80 -12.08
CA PRO A 217 -11.51 17.39 -11.99
C PRO A 217 -12.39 16.65 -10.97
N GLN A 218 -12.95 15.52 -11.39
CA GLN A 218 -13.60 14.56 -10.49
C GLN A 218 -12.64 13.42 -10.20
N TYR A 219 -12.38 13.20 -8.92
CA TYR A 219 -11.50 12.14 -8.44
C TYR A 219 -12.31 10.94 -7.98
N VAL A 220 -11.70 9.76 -8.07
CA VAL A 220 -12.26 8.51 -7.56
C VAL A 220 -12.60 8.65 -6.07
N ARG A 221 -13.72 8.03 -5.67
CA ARG A 221 -14.22 8.04 -4.29
C ARG A 221 -14.40 6.60 -3.80
N GLY A 222 -14.98 6.43 -2.62
CA GLY A 222 -15.37 5.12 -2.11
C GLY A 222 -14.18 4.26 -1.69
N GLU A 223 -14.33 2.95 -1.83
CA GLU A 223 -13.32 1.97 -1.40
C GLU A 223 -12.02 2.12 -2.21
N ARG A 224 -12.13 2.30 -3.54
CA ARG A 224 -10.97 2.59 -4.41
C ARG A 224 -10.22 3.83 -3.98
N GLY A 225 -10.92 4.95 -3.77
CA GLY A 225 -10.29 6.18 -3.29
C GLY A 225 -9.65 6.00 -1.91
N SER A 226 -10.28 5.23 -1.02
CA SER A 226 -9.71 4.89 0.30
C SER A 226 -8.41 4.09 0.16
N LEU A 227 -8.36 3.16 -0.78
CA LEU A 227 -7.18 2.35 -1.05
C LEU A 227 -6.04 3.14 -1.67
N GLU A 228 -6.32 4.00 -2.67
CA GLU A 228 -5.30 4.87 -3.28
C GLU A 228 -4.61 5.74 -2.23
N ARG A 229 -5.38 6.26 -1.26
CA ARG A 229 -4.84 7.06 -0.14
C ARG A 229 -3.97 6.21 0.79
N ASN A 230 -4.34 4.96 1.03
CA ASN A 230 -3.57 4.05 1.87
C ASN A 230 -2.22 3.70 1.22
N VAL A 231 -2.24 3.32 -0.06
CA VAL A 231 -1.01 2.92 -0.76
C VAL A 231 -0.07 4.08 -1.00
N MET A 232 -0.61 5.27 -1.31
CA MET A 232 0.19 6.48 -1.39
C MET A 232 0.90 6.79 -0.07
N ARG A 233 0.20 6.68 1.08
CA ARG A 233 0.81 6.96 2.39
C ARG A 233 1.98 6.03 2.73
N TYR A 234 1.92 4.75 2.36
CA TYR A 234 3.03 3.81 2.55
C TYR A 234 4.20 4.08 1.61
N TYR A 235 3.92 4.43 0.36
CA TYR A 235 4.95 4.88 -0.56
C TYR A 235 5.66 6.15 -0.04
N LEU A 236 4.92 7.13 0.46
CA LEU A 236 5.50 8.33 1.09
C LEU A 236 6.28 7.99 2.38
N ALA A 237 5.89 6.93 3.11
CA ALA A 237 6.65 6.43 4.26
C ALA A 237 8.00 5.85 3.83
N LEU A 238 8.04 5.11 2.73
CA LEU A 238 9.29 4.64 2.14
C LEU A 238 10.20 5.82 1.75
N GLN A 239 9.65 6.85 1.10
CA GLN A 239 10.40 8.05 0.76
C GLN A 239 10.99 8.75 2.00
N ALA A 240 10.17 8.95 3.05
CA ALA A 240 10.63 9.58 4.29
C ALA A 240 11.74 8.77 4.97
N HIS A 241 11.63 7.44 4.99
CA HIS A 241 12.65 6.55 5.55
C HIS A 241 13.97 6.60 4.78
N CYS A 242 13.90 6.61 3.45
CA CYS A 242 15.07 6.73 2.57
C CYS A 242 15.77 8.09 2.69
N ARG A 243 14.98 9.16 2.88
CA ARG A 243 15.48 10.52 3.00
C ARG A 243 16.20 10.76 4.32
N GLU A 244 15.52 10.46 5.43
CA GLU A 244 15.98 10.80 6.78
C GLU A 244 16.77 9.64 7.39
N ARG A 245 18.11 9.73 7.29
CA ARG A 245 19.05 8.67 7.67
C ARG A 245 20.08 9.07 8.73
N GLY A 246 20.26 10.37 8.98
CA GLY A 246 21.25 10.89 9.93
C GLY A 246 20.77 10.94 11.38
N GLY A 247 21.69 11.22 12.30
CA GLY A 247 21.41 11.42 13.73
C GLY A 247 21.24 10.12 14.52
N THR A 248 20.91 10.27 15.81
CA THR A 248 20.55 9.15 16.69
C THR A 248 19.26 8.46 16.20
N PRO A 249 18.95 7.22 16.65
CA PRO A 249 17.68 6.58 16.32
C PRO A 249 16.44 7.43 16.60
N GLU A 250 16.43 8.17 17.72
CA GLU A 250 15.33 9.04 18.13
C GLU A 250 15.23 10.27 17.22
N GLU A 251 16.35 10.95 16.96
CA GLU A 251 16.40 12.11 16.06
C GLU A 251 15.93 11.73 14.66
N ARG A 252 16.45 10.61 14.14
CA ARG A 252 16.08 10.07 12.84
C ARG A 252 14.60 9.74 12.76
N GLN A 253 14.03 9.10 13.80
CA GLN A 253 12.60 8.80 13.82
C GLN A 253 11.75 10.08 13.84
N GLN A 254 12.14 11.10 14.61
CA GLN A 254 11.43 12.38 14.64
C GLN A 254 11.51 13.12 13.30
N ALA A 255 12.66 13.07 12.62
CA ALA A 255 12.83 13.61 11.27
C ALA A 255 11.91 12.87 10.27
N ARG A 256 11.91 11.53 10.28
CA ARG A 256 11.02 10.72 9.43
C ARG A 256 9.55 11.04 9.60
N LEU A 257 9.08 11.21 10.84
CA LEU A 257 7.69 11.60 11.12
C LEU A 257 7.34 12.96 10.48
N ARG A 258 8.22 13.96 10.62
CA ARG A 258 8.01 15.29 10.01
C ARG A 258 8.07 15.26 8.50
N THR A 259 9.05 14.56 7.94
CA THR A 259 9.20 14.41 6.50
C THR A 259 8.02 13.68 5.90
N TRP A 260 7.54 12.59 6.52
CA TRP A 260 6.33 11.89 6.08
C TRP A 260 5.10 12.81 6.08
N PHE A 261 4.88 13.55 7.18
CA PHE A 261 3.77 14.49 7.26
C PHE A 261 3.85 15.54 6.15
N ALA A 262 5.01 16.17 5.96
CA ALA A 262 5.22 17.17 4.92
C ALA A 262 4.98 16.61 3.50
N LEU A 263 5.37 15.36 3.25
CA LEU A 263 5.08 14.66 2.00
C LEU A 263 3.58 14.44 1.80
N THR A 264 2.85 14.05 2.84
CA THR A 264 1.39 13.87 2.74
C THR A 264 0.65 15.20 2.49
N GLU A 265 1.14 16.31 3.06
CA GLU A 265 0.52 17.63 2.90
C GLU A 265 0.69 18.21 1.50
N ARG A 266 1.64 17.71 0.69
CA ARG A 266 1.69 18.03 -0.76
C ARG A 266 0.44 17.55 -1.50
N HIS A 267 -0.28 16.59 -0.92
CA HIS A 267 -1.51 16.02 -1.43
C HIS A 267 -2.68 16.26 -0.45
N ALA A 268 -2.73 17.46 0.17
CA ALA A 268 -3.67 17.75 1.24
C ALA A 268 -5.14 17.46 0.89
N ALA A 269 -5.57 17.73 -0.35
CA ALA A 269 -6.94 17.44 -0.79
C ALA A 269 -7.33 15.95 -0.64
N GLN A 270 -6.37 15.04 -0.80
CA GLN A 270 -6.55 13.60 -0.66
C GLN A 270 -6.15 13.09 0.74
N LEU A 271 -5.03 13.57 1.28
CA LEU A 271 -4.35 12.91 2.40
C LEU A 271 -4.42 13.65 3.73
N HIS A 272 -4.75 14.94 3.73
CA HIS A 272 -4.79 15.74 4.96
C HIS A 272 -5.83 15.16 5.94
N GLU A 273 -5.39 14.99 7.18
CA GLU A 273 -6.18 14.33 8.22
C GLU A 273 -5.91 14.84 9.63
N TYR A 274 -4.82 15.58 9.84
CA TYR A 274 -4.30 16.08 11.12
C TYR A 274 -3.53 17.38 10.89
N SER A 275 -3.46 18.23 11.91
CA SER A 275 -2.34 19.18 12.00
C SER A 275 -1.02 18.45 12.33
N LEU A 276 0.12 19.09 12.05
CA LEU A 276 1.43 18.52 12.39
C LEU A 276 1.53 18.20 13.90
N ASP A 277 1.04 19.11 14.74
CA ASP A 277 1.10 18.96 16.19
C ASP A 277 0.21 17.81 16.70
N GLU A 278 -0.99 17.65 16.13
CA GLU A 278 -1.86 16.51 16.45
C GLU A 278 -1.20 15.18 16.10
N TYR A 279 -0.66 15.06 14.88
CA TYR A 279 0.02 13.86 14.41
C TYR A 279 1.23 13.52 15.28
N LEU A 280 2.12 14.48 15.53
CA LEU A 280 3.32 14.25 16.34
C LEU A 280 2.96 13.97 17.80
N SER A 281 1.93 14.62 18.33
CA SER A 281 1.47 14.34 19.69
C SER A 281 0.94 12.92 19.85
N GLU A 282 0.21 12.40 18.85
CA GLU A 282 -0.26 11.02 18.86
C GLU A 282 0.92 10.05 18.79
N LYS A 283 1.86 10.26 17.87
CA LYS A 283 3.06 9.41 17.73
C LYS A 283 3.94 9.40 18.98
N ARG A 284 4.04 10.52 19.70
CA ARG A 284 4.74 10.56 21.01
C ARG A 284 4.03 9.70 22.06
N ARG A 285 2.69 9.74 22.14
CA ARG A 285 1.93 8.88 23.07
C ARG A 285 2.10 7.40 22.72
N ASP A 286 2.06 7.07 21.43
CA ASP A 286 2.28 5.71 20.94
C ASP A 286 3.67 5.19 21.31
N LEU A 287 4.73 5.98 21.09
CA LEU A 287 6.09 5.63 21.49
C LEU A 287 6.23 5.45 23.01
N ALA A 288 5.62 6.34 23.81
CA ALA A 288 5.64 6.22 25.26
C ALA A 288 4.95 4.93 25.75
N ARG A 289 3.81 4.57 25.14
CA ARG A 289 3.10 3.32 25.43
C ARG A 289 3.94 2.09 25.06
N ILE A 290 4.60 2.11 23.91
CA ILE A 290 5.48 1.01 23.48
C ILE A 290 6.67 0.86 24.44
N ALA A 291 7.26 1.98 24.88
CA ALA A 291 8.38 1.96 25.81
C ALA A 291 7.97 1.39 27.19
N ALA A 292 6.75 1.66 27.65
CA ALA A 292 6.23 1.13 28.91
C ALA A 292 5.87 -0.37 28.88
N GLN A 293 5.85 -0.99 27.70
CA GLN A 293 5.55 -2.42 27.50
C GLN A 293 6.81 -3.28 27.33
N LYS A 294 7.99 -2.66 27.32
CA LYS A 294 9.30 -3.33 27.31
C LYS A 294 9.83 -3.49 28.73
#